data_AF-A0A843DXP2-F1
#
_entry.id   AF-A0A843DXP2-F1
#
_cell.length_a   1.000
_cell.length_b   1.000
_cell.length_c   1.000
_cell.angle_alpha   90.00
_cell.angle_beta   90.00
_cell.angle_gamma   90.00
#
_symmetry.space_group_name_H-M   'P 1'
#
loop_
_entity.id
_entity.type
_entity.pdbx_description
1 polymer ?
#
loop_
_entity_poly.entity_id
_entity_poly.type
_entity_poly.pdbx_seq_one_letter_code
_entity_poly.pdbx_strand_id
1 'polypeptide(L)' 'MHPQLRFGLILGAIVGFMLALYFYMENQNPFNFLLVPFAALMGAGPWFLKPKDE' A
#
# COMPACT_ATOMS: atom_id res chain seq x y z
N MET A 1 8.45 9.93 12.28
CA MET A 1 7.40 9.38 11.39
C MET A 1 6.21 8.98 12.25
N HIS A 2 5.00 9.47 11.95
CA HIS A 2 3.82 9.31 12.82
C HIS A 2 3.44 7.81 12.96
N PRO A 3 3.05 7.30 14.14
CA PRO A 3 2.71 5.89 14.32
C PRO A 3 1.61 5.41 13.37
N GLN A 4 0.60 6.25 13.14
CA GLN A 4 -0.51 5.99 12.23
C GLN A 4 -0.06 5.91 10.76
N LEU A 5 0.91 6.75 10.36
CA LEU A 5 1.49 6.72 9.02
C LEU A 5 2.26 5.40 8.80
N ARG A 6 3.05 4.97 9.79
CA ARG A 6 3.78 3.69 9.73
C ARG A 6 2.82 2.52 9.60
N PHE A 7 1.75 2.51 10.40
CA PHE A 7 0.73 1.46 10.33
C PHE A 7 0.06 1.40 8.96
N GLY A 8 -0.33 2.55 8.40
CA GLY A 8 -0.94 2.63 7.07
C GLY A 8 -0.03 2.13 5.95
N LEU A 9 1.26 2.51 5.98
CA LEU A 9 2.26 2.01 5.01
C LEU A 9 2.45 0.50 5.10
N ILE A 10 2.58 -0.04 6.32
CA ILE A 10 2.77 -1.48 6.55
C ILE A 10 1.54 -2.26 6.09
N LEU A 11 0.35 -1.81 6.50
CA LEU A 11 -0.90 -2.45 6.12
C LEU A 11 -1.11 -2.43 4.60
N GLY A 12 -0.86 -1.27 3.97
CA GLY A 12 -0.94 -1.12 2.52
C GLY A 12 0.07 -2.00 1.77
N ALA A 13 1.30 -2.14 2.29
CA ALA A 13 2.30 -3.02 1.71
C ALA A 13 1.91 -4.51 1.81
N ILE A 14 1.35 -4.94 2.95
CA ILE A 14 0.87 -6.31 3.14
C ILE A 14 -0.27 -6.61 2.15
N VAL A 15 -1.27 -5.74 2.09
CA VAL A 15 -2.41 -5.90 1.17
C VAL A 15 -1.95 -5.87 -0.28
N GLY A 16 -1.07 -4.94 -0.65
CA GLY A 16 -0.48 -4.84 -1.99
C GLY A 16 0.30 -6.09 -2.38
N PHE A 17 1.06 -6.67 -1.44
CA PHE A 17 1.80 -7.91 -1.67
C PHE A 17 0.86 -9.09 -1.90
N MET A 18 -0.18 -9.25 -1.09
CA MET A 18 -1.19 -10.30 -1.29
C MET A 18 -1.90 -10.17 -2.65
N LEU A 19 -2.24 -8.94 -3.05
CA LEU A 19 -2.88 -8.65 -4.32
C LEU A 19 -1.94 -8.95 -5.51
N ALA A 20 -0.68 -8.52 -5.41
CA ALA A 20 0.35 -8.80 -6.41
C ALA A 20 0.59 -10.30 -6.57
N LEU A 21 0.62 -11.05 -5.47
CA LEU A 21 0.80 -12.51 -5.46
C LEU A 21 -0.38 -13.21 -6.15
N TYR A 22 -1.61 -12.78 -5.85
CA TYR A 22 -2.82 -13.30 -6.50
C TYR A 22 -2.77 -13.09 -8.03
N PHE A 23 -2.46 -11.87 -8.49
CA PHE A 23 -2.35 -11.61 -9.93
C PHE A 23 -1.15 -12.29 -10.59
N TYR A 24 -0.07 -12.51 -9.85
CA TYR A 24 1.05 -13.29 -10.34
C TYR A 24 0.67 -14.76 -10.55
N MET A 25 -0.14 -15.35 -9.66
CA MET A 25 -0.64 -16.71 -9.84
C MET A 25 -1.57 -16.84 -11.06
N GLU A 26 -2.36 -15.81 -11.36
CA GLU A 26 -3.30 -15.84 -12.49
C GLU A 26 -2.59 -15.64 -13.85
N ASN A 27 -1.73 -14.63 -13.94
CA ASN A 27 -1.22 -14.14 -15.23
C ASN A 27 0.29 -14.35 -15.42
N GLN A 28 0.99 -14.87 -14.41
CA GLN A 28 2.46 -15.02 -14.37
C GLN A 28 3.26 -13.75 -14.67
N ASN A 29 2.63 -12.58 -14.55
CA ASN A 29 3.25 -11.30 -14.89
C ASN A 29 3.96 -10.72 -13.65
N PRO A 30 5.30 -10.61 -13.64
CA PRO A 30 6.04 -10.05 -12.50
C PRO A 30 5.82 -8.55 -12.31
N PHE A 31 5.30 -7.82 -13.32
CA PHE A 31 4.98 -6.40 -13.16
C PHE A 31 3.87 -6.15 -12.13
N ASN A 32 3.08 -7.17 -11.76
CA ASN A 32 2.07 -7.07 -10.72
C ASN A 32 2.67 -6.69 -9.35
N PHE A 33 3.96 -6.98 -9.10
CA PHE A 33 4.64 -6.56 -7.88
C PHE A 33 4.84 -5.04 -7.76
N LEU A 34 4.69 -4.28 -8.85
CA LEU A 34 4.65 -2.81 -8.79
C LEU A 34 3.44 -2.31 -8.01
N LEU A 35 2.38 -3.12 -7.86
CA LEU A 35 1.21 -2.76 -7.05
C LEU A 35 1.54 -2.60 -5.56
N VAL A 36 2.62 -3.23 -5.08
CA VAL A 36 3.02 -3.19 -3.66
C VAL A 36 3.34 -1.77 -3.19
N PRO A 37 4.27 -1.02 -3.82
CA PRO A 37 4.53 0.37 -3.42
C PRO A 37 3.33 1.28 -3.61
N PHE A 38 2.50 1.09 -4.65
CA PHE A 38 1.29 1.89 -4.84
C PHE A 38 0.27 1.65 -3.72
N ALA A 39 0.03 0.39 -3.34
CA ALA A 39 -0.86 0.04 -2.24
C ALA A 39 -0.35 0.54 -0.88
N ALA A 40 0.96 0.49 -0.64
CA ALA A 40 1.59 1.06 0.55
C ALA A 40 1.32 2.58 0.64
N LEU A 41 1.55 3.32 -0.44
CA LEU A 41 1.27 4.76 -0.50
C LEU A 41 -0.21 5.08 -0.33
N MET A 42 -1.11 4.29 -0.92
CA MET A 42 -2.56 4.44 -0.71
C MET A 42 -2.98 4.17 0.73
N GLY A 43 -2.37 3.19 1.41
CA GLY A 43 -2.59 2.93 2.84
C GLY A 43 -2.16 4.08 3.75
N ALA A 44 -1.21 4.90 3.29
CA ALA A 44 -0.82 6.15 3.95
C ALA A 44 -1.69 7.36 3.56
N GLY A 45 -2.52 7.25 2.51
CA GLY A 45 -3.36 8.31 1.97
C GLY A 45 -4.20 9.06 3.01
N PRO A 46 -4.93 8.38 3.92
CA PRO A 46 -5.72 9.05 4.94
C PRO A 46 -4.91 9.97 5.86
N TRP A 47 -3.62 9.67 6.09
CA TRP A 47 -2.74 10.53 6.89
C TRP A 47 -2.33 11.79 6.13
N PHE A 48 -2.08 11.68 4.83
CA PHE A 48 -1.75 12.82 3.97
C PHE A 48 -2.95 13.74 3.71
N LEU A 49 -4.15 13.16 3.66
CA LEU A 49 -5.41 13.90 3.45
C LEU A 49 -6.01 14.43 4.74
N LYS A 50 -5.48 14.04 5.91
CA LYS A 50 -5.97 14.56 7.19
C LYS A 50 -5.74 16.09 7.20
N PRO A 51 -6.79 16.90 7.43
CA PRO A 51 -6.61 18.33 7.59
C PRO A 51 -5.59 18.58 8.70
N LYS A 52 -4.62 19.43 8.43
CA LYS A 52 -3.73 19.94 9.46
C LYS A 52 -4.55 21.03 10.15
N ASP A 53 -4.98 20.74 11.39
CA ASP A 53 -5.64 21.72 12.22
C ASP A 53 -4.75 22.98 12.27
N GLU A 54 -5.24 24.10 11.72
CA GLU A 54 -4.77 25.46 12.05
C GLU A 54 -5.32 25.85 13.42
#